data_AF-J8HHL2-F1
#
_entry.id   AF-J8HHL2-F1
#
_cell.length_a   1.000
_cell.length_b   1.000
_cell.length_c   1.000
_cell.angle_alpha   90.00
_cell.angle_beta   90.00
_cell.angle_gamma   90.00
#
_symmetry.space_group_name_H-M   'P 1'
#
loop_
_entity.id
_entity.type
_entity.pdbx_description
1 polymer ?
#
loop_
_entity_poly.entity_id
_entity_poly.type
_entity_poly.pdbx_seq_one_letter_code
_entity_poly.pdbx_strand_id
1 'polypeptide(L)' 'MTEEKYTATYQFGKTTVHVVSPSFKSKDEIEKVNRNIHAAAWKIIREVPAEEKIPKNQNIGMVSLTIHSIL' A
#
# COMPACT_ATOMS: atom_id res chain seq x y z
N MET A 1 2.38 17.92 24.73
CA MET A 1 3.10 18.19 23.46
C MET A 1 4.18 17.13 23.35
N THR A 2 4.11 16.26 22.35
CA THR A 2 5.05 15.16 22.12
C THR A 2 6.33 15.76 21.54
N GLU A 3 7.46 15.62 22.23
CA GLU A 3 8.76 16.06 21.70
C GLU A 3 9.03 15.32 20.39
N GLU A 4 9.16 16.07 19.29
CA GLU A 4 9.50 15.50 18.00
C GLU A 4 10.94 14.97 18.06
N LYS A 5 11.09 13.64 18.07
CA LYS A 5 12.41 12.98 18.16
C LYS A 5 13.13 13.10 16.82
N TYR A 6 13.84 14.21 16.63
CA TYR A 6 14.66 14.45 15.45
C TYR A 6 15.78 13.40 15.36
N THR A 7 15.95 12.82 14.16
CA THR A 7 16.99 11.82 13.88
C THR A 7 18.35 12.49 13.69
N ALA A 8 18.37 13.68 13.09
CA ALA A 8 19.56 14.51 12.98
C ALA A 8 19.15 15.98 12.98
N THR A 9 20.09 16.87 13.34
CA THR A 9 19.94 18.31 13.19
C THR A 9 21.21 18.87 12.56
N TYR A 10 21.06 19.66 11.50
CA TYR A 10 22.15 20.32 10.79
C TYR A 10 22.04 21.83 10.91
N GLN A 11 23.18 22.53 10.92
CA GLN A 11 23.23 23.98 10.95
C GLN A 11 23.97 24.53 9.73
N PHE A 12 23.28 25.36 8.96
CA PHE A 12 23.82 26.03 7.77
C PHE A 12 23.74 27.54 7.98
N GLY A 13 24.83 28.13 8.49
CA GLY A 13 24.86 29.53 8.89
C GLY A 13 23.83 29.84 9.98
N LYS A 14 22.77 30.59 9.62
CA LYS A 14 21.65 30.95 10.52
C LYS A 14 20.48 29.96 10.46
N THR A 15 20.51 28.99 9.56
CA THR A 15 19.39 28.05 9.35
C THR A 15 19.65 26.75 10.07
N THR A 16 18.65 26.27 10.83
CA THR A 16 18.65 24.96 11.47
C THR A 16 17.70 24.02 10.71
N VAL A 17 18.21 22.86 10.32
CA VAL A 17 17.45 21.82 9.62
C VAL A 17 17.29 20.62 10.53
N HIS A 18 16.05 20.28 10.86
CA HIS A 18 15.71 19.09 11.64
C HIS A 18 15.31 17.96 10.69
N VAL A 19 16.03 16.84 10.73
CA VAL A 19 15.68 15.64 9.96
C VAL A 19 14.82 14.75 10.83
N VAL A 20 13.55 14.62 10.44
CA VAL A 20 12.62 13.66 11.02
C VAL A 20 12.66 12.41 10.16
N SER A 21 13.50 11.43 10.52
CA SER A 21 13.40 10.11 9.91
C SER A 21 12.37 9.32 10.71
N PRO A 22 11.26 8.85 10.09
CA PRO A 22 10.45 7.85 10.75
C PRO A 22 11.33 6.64 11.04
N SER A 23 11.10 5.98 12.18
CA SER A 23 11.84 4.78 12.56
C SER A 23 11.81 3.78 11.40
N PHE A 24 12.99 3.39 10.90
CA PHE A 24 13.09 2.35 9.89
C PHE A 24 12.49 1.06 10.46
N LYS A 25 11.34 0.65 9.92
CA LYS A 25 10.76 -0.66 10.22
C LYS A 25 11.65 -1.74 9.60
N SER A 26 11.83 -2.84 10.31
CA SER A 26 12.48 -4.01 9.71
C SER A 26 11.65 -4.53 8.52
N LYS A 27 12.29 -5.30 7.62
CA LYS A 27 11.58 -5.93 6.51
C LYS A 27 10.42 -6.80 6.99
N ASP A 28 10.60 -7.51 8.10
CA ASP A 28 9.57 -8.38 8.69
C ASP A 28 8.37 -7.58 9.23
N GLU A 29 8.63 -6.44 9.86
CA GLU A 29 7.58 -5.52 10.33
C GLU A 29 6.77 -4.95 9.16
N ILE A 30 7.44 -4.54 8.09
CA ILE A 30 6.79 -4.04 6.86
C ILE A 30 5.93 -5.14 6.24
N GLU A 31 6.48 -6.35 6.13
CA GLU A 31 5.80 -7.50 5.55
C GLU A 31 4.55 -7.90 6.36
N LYS A 32 4.63 -7.85 7.70
CA LYS A 32 3.48 -8.09 8.58
C LYS A 32 2.38 -7.05 8.37
N VAL A 33 2.73 -5.77 8.26
CA VAL A 33 1.77 -4.70 7.98
C VAL A 33 1.12 -4.91 6.61
N ASN A 34 1.89 -5.24 5.57
CA ASN A 34 1.37 -5.50 4.24
C ASN A 34 0.38 -6.66 4.21
N ARG A 35 0.71 -7.78 4.89
CA ARG A 35 -0.21 -8.92 5.01
C ARG A 35 -1.53 -8.54 5.66
N ASN A 36 -1.49 -7.72 6.71
CA ASN A 36 -2.69 -7.26 7.40
C ASN A 36 -3.55 -6.37 6.50
N ILE A 37 -2.94 -5.44 5.76
CA ILE A 37 -3.63 -4.57 4.79
C ILE A 37 -4.29 -5.42 3.71
N HIS A 38 -3.55 -6.37 3.13
CA HIS A 38 -4.09 -7.28 2.12
C HIS A 38 -5.25 -8.12 2.65
N ALA A 39 -5.12 -8.69 3.86
CA ALA A 39 -6.19 -9.47 4.47
C ALA A 39 -7.46 -8.64 4.70
N ALA A 40 -7.31 -7.39 5.17
CA ALA A 40 -8.43 -6.47 5.33
C ALA A 40 -9.08 -6.12 3.99
N ALA A 41 -8.29 -5.78 2.97
CA ALA A 41 -8.80 -5.47 1.63
C ALA A 41 -9.58 -6.66 1.04
N TRP A 42 -9.04 -7.89 1.13
CA TRP A 42 -9.72 -9.10 0.67
C TRP A 42 -10.99 -9.43 1.45
N LYS A 43 -11.03 -9.10 2.75
CA LYS A 43 -12.25 -9.22 3.54
C LYS A 43 -13.33 -8.28 3.01
N ILE A 44 -12.98 -7.00 2.80
CA ILE A 44 -13.90 -6.00 2.22
C ILE A 44 -14.41 -6.46 0.85
N ILE A 45 -13.51 -6.86 -0.06
CA ILE A 45 -13.89 -7.32 -1.41
C ILE A 45 -14.87 -8.51 -1.37
N ARG A 46 -14.70 -9.43 -0.42
CA ARG A 46 -15.61 -10.59 -0.27
C ARG A 46 -16.96 -10.23 0.35
N GLU A 47 -17.00 -9.20 1.16
CA GLU A 47 -18.21 -8.71 1.81
C GLU A 47 -19.04 -7.79 0.90
N VAL A 48 -18.45 -7.26 -0.19
CA VAL A 48 -19.21 -6.54 -1.22
C VAL A 48 -20.14 -7.53 -1.95
N PRO A 49 -21.48 -7.36 -1.85
CA PRO A 49 -22.44 -8.24 -2.51
C PRO A 49 -22.27 -8.20 -4.02
N ALA A 50 -22.50 -9.35 -4.66
CA ALA A 50 -22.29 -9.52 -6.10
C ALA A 50 -23.19 -8.64 -6.98
N GLU A 51 -24.19 -7.98 -6.41
CA GLU A 51 -25.14 -7.11 -7.11
C GLU A 51 -24.57 -5.71 -7.43
N GLU A 52 -23.43 -5.32 -6.87
CA GLU A 52 -22.62 -4.15 -7.32
C GLU A 52 -21.49 -4.55 -8.30
N LYS A 53 -21.46 -5.80 -8.77
CA LYS A 53 -20.57 -6.20 -9.86
C LYS A 53 -21.15 -5.68 -11.16
N ILE A 54 -20.61 -4.55 -11.62
CA ILE A 54 -20.61 -3.99 -12.98
C ILE A 54 -21.86 -4.36 -13.80
N PRO A 55 -22.75 -3.41 -14.15
CA PRO A 55 -23.89 -3.72 -15.02
C PRO A 55 -23.41 -4.48 -16.27
N LYS A 56 -24.05 -5.62 -16.56
CA LYS A 56 -23.70 -6.61 -17.61
C LYS A 56 -23.71 -6.07 -19.05
N ASN A 57 -23.60 -4.77 -19.26
CA ASN A 57 -23.61 -4.13 -20.56
C ASN A 57 -22.54 -3.03 -20.65
N GLN A 58 -21.26 -3.42 -20.62
CA GLN A 58 -20.31 -2.80 -21.52
C GLN A 58 -19.49 -3.88 -22.20
N ASN A 59 -19.57 -3.83 -23.52
CA ASN A 59 -18.87 -4.64 -24.49
C ASN A 59 -17.35 -4.39 -24.38
N ILE A 60 -16.71 -4.91 -23.33
CA ILE A 60 -15.24 -4.96 -23.28
C ILE A 60 -14.87 -6.28 -23.92
N GLY A 61 -14.51 -6.18 -25.19
CA GLY A 61 -14.05 -7.30 -26.00
C GLY A 61 -13.10 -8.18 -25.21
N MET A 62 -13.48 -9.45 -25.12
CA MET A 62 -12.68 -10.62 -24.80
C MET A 62 -11.21 -10.44 -25.24
N VAL A 63 -10.36 -9.88 -24.38
CA VAL A 63 -8.93 -10.19 -24.44
C VAL A 63 -8.78 -11.50 -23.68
N SER A 64 -9.06 -12.58 -24.39
CA SER A 64 -8.65 -13.92 -24.02
C SER A 64 -7.13 -13.90 -23.85
N LEU A 65 -6.65 -13.68 -22.63
CA LEU A 65 -5.30 -14.07 -22.24
C LEU A 65 -5.28 -15.60 -22.24
N THR A 66 -5.07 -16.14 -23.42
CA THR A 66 -4.81 -17.56 -23.67
C THR A 66 -3.51 -17.93 -22.97
N ILE A 67 -3.59 -18.21 -21.67
CA ILE A 67 -2.58 -18.99 -20.97
C ILE A 67 -2.98 -20.45 -21.17
N HIS A 68 -2.63 -21.03 -22.31
CA HIS A 68 -2.54 -22.48 -22.45
C HIS A 68 -1.32 -22.81 -23.32
N SER A 69 -0.37 -23.49 -22.68
CA SER A 69 0.74 -24.26 -23.25
C SER A 69 1.88 -23.46 -23.88
N ILE A 70 2.83 -23.08 -23.03
CA ILE A 70 4.25 -23.14 -23.39
C ILE A 70 4.58 -24.63 -23.57
N LEU A 71 4.74 -25.06 -24.81
CA LEU A 71 5.54 -26.21 -25.20
C LEU A 71 6.66 -25.69 -26.11
#